data_AF-A0A5K0UVR6-F1
#
_entry.id   AF-A0A5K0UVR6-F1
#
_cell.length_a   1.000
_cell.length_b   1.000
_cell.length_c   1.000
_cell.angle_alpha   90.00
_cell.angle_beta   90.00
_cell.angle_gamma   90.00
#
_symmetry.space_group_name_H-M   'P 1'
#
loop_
_entity.id
_entity.type
_entity.pdbx_description
1 polymer ?
#
loop_
_entity_poly.entity_id
_entity_poly.type
_entity_poly.pdbx_seq_one_letter_code
_entity_poly.pdbx_strand_id
1 'polypeptide(L)' 'LRKMLDLLVHASQCRSGNCQYPNCRKVKGLFRHGSLCKVRASGGCQLCKKMWHILQLHARACKESECNVPRC' A
#
# COMPACT_ATOMS: atom_id res chain seq x y z
N LEU A 1 -10.72 -2.92 9.50
CA LEU A 1 -9.46 -3.62 9.15
C LEU A 1 -9.56 -4.40 7.84
N ARG A 2 -10.49 -5.35 7.69
CA ARG A 2 -10.65 -6.17 6.46
C ARG A 2 -10.74 -5.35 5.15
N LYS A 3 -11.61 -4.34 5.11
CA LYS A 3 -11.77 -3.40 3.98
C LYS A 3 -10.48 -2.65 3.57
N MET A 4 -9.54 -2.45 4.51
CA MET A 4 -8.27 -1.77 4.21
C MET A 4 -7.29 -2.73 3.55
N LEU A 5 -7.32 -4.01 3.91
CA LEU A 5 -6.48 -5.05 3.32
C LEU A 5 -6.90 -5.34 1.88
N ASP A 6 -8.21 -5.49 1.63
CA ASP A 6 -8.75 -5.65 0.28
C ASP A 6 -8.38 -4.48 -0.63
N LEU A 7 -8.37 -3.26 -0.08
CA LEU A 7 -7.98 -2.07 -0.81
C LEU A 7 -6.48 -2.08 -1.20
N LEU A 8 -5.60 -2.66 -0.38
CA LEU A 8 -4.17 -2.79 -0.73
C LEU A 8 -3.96 -3.75 -1.89
N VAL A 9 -4.60 -4.92 -1.80
CA VAL A 9 -4.57 -5.93 -2.87
C VAL A 9 -5.10 -5.31 -4.15
N HIS A 10 -6.28 -4.68 -4.09
CA HIS A 10 -6.84 -3.98 -5.22
C HIS A 10 -5.91 -2.89 -5.77
N ALA A 11 -5.41 -1.97 -4.93
CA ALA A 11 -4.61 -0.85 -5.38
C ALA A 11 -3.25 -1.27 -5.97
N SER A 12 -2.70 -2.40 -5.53
CA SER A 12 -1.45 -2.98 -6.08
C SER A 12 -1.61 -3.49 -7.51
N GLN A 13 -2.79 -4.02 -7.85
CA GLN A 13 -3.08 -4.61 -9.18
C GLN A 13 -3.86 -3.66 -10.09
N CYS A 14 -4.56 -2.67 -9.51
CA CYS A 14 -5.43 -1.78 -10.24
C CYS A 14 -4.63 -0.87 -11.18
N ARG A 15 -4.87 -0.97 -12.49
CA ARG A 15 -4.27 -0.09 -13.51
C ARG A 15 -5.19 1.04 -13.95
N SER A 16 -6.47 1.00 -13.56
CA SER A 16 -7.45 2.02 -13.95
C SER A 16 -7.11 3.40 -13.35
N GLY A 17 -7.12 4.42 -14.22
CA GLY A 17 -7.00 5.83 -13.85
C GLY A 17 -8.26 6.36 -13.16
N ASN A 18 -9.44 5.87 -13.55
CA ASN A 18 -10.75 6.22 -13.00
C ASN A 18 -11.32 5.07 -12.17
N CYS A 19 -10.53 4.59 -11.20
CA CYS A 19 -11.03 3.59 -10.28
C CYS A 19 -12.18 4.15 -9.43
N GLN A 20 -13.31 3.46 -9.41
CA GLN A 20 -14.51 3.86 -8.65
C GLN A 20 -14.31 3.78 -7.13
N TYR A 21 -13.28 3.07 -6.65
CA TYR A 21 -12.95 3.03 -5.23
C TYR A 21 -12.24 4.33 -4.81
N PRO A 22 -12.87 5.19 -3.99
CA PRO A 22 -12.35 6.53 -3.69
C PRO A 22 -10.98 6.50 -3.00
N ASN A 23 -10.67 5.42 -2.28
CA ASN A 23 -9.41 5.28 -1.56
C ASN A 23 -8.31 4.60 -2.39
N CYS A 24 -8.61 4.02 -3.56
CA CYS A 24 -7.62 3.38 -4.42
C CYS A 24 -6.56 4.40 -4.89
N ARG A 25 -7.01 5.58 -5.34
CA ARG A 25 -6.11 6.68 -5.75
C ARG A 25 -5.18 7.12 -4.63
N LYS A 26 -5.68 7.17 -3.39
CA LYS A 26 -4.88 7.54 -2.21
C LYS A 26 -3.80 6.50 -1.93
N VAL A 27 -4.13 5.21 -1.95
CA VAL A 27 -3.19 4.12 -1.72
C VAL A 27 -2.13 4.05 -2.83
N LYS A 28 -2.52 4.20 -4.09
CA LYS A 28 -1.56 4.34 -5.21
C LYS A 28 -0.61 5.51 -5.02
N GLY A 29 -1.10 6.63 -4.50
CA GLY A 29 -0.29 7.79 -4.15
C GLY A 29 0.78 7.47 -3.09
N LEU A 30 0.43 6.67 -2.08
CA LEU A 30 1.38 6.20 -1.07
C LEU A 30 2.45 5.29 -1.69
N PHE A 31 2.07 4.35 -2.56
CA PHE A 31 3.04 3.50 -3.26
C PHE A 31 4.00 4.33 -4.13
N ARG A 32 3.48 5.25 -4.94
CA ARG A 32 4.30 6.14 -5.76
C ARG A 32 5.24 6.99 -4.92
N HIS A 33 4.75 7.54 -3.81
CA HIS A 33 5.58 8.26 -2.85
C HIS A 33 6.67 7.36 -2.29
N GLY A 34 6.32 6.16 -1.83
CA GLY A 34 7.25 5.18 -1.28
C GLY A 34 8.40 4.86 -2.23
N SER A 35 8.13 4.74 -3.53
CA SER A 35 9.14 4.48 -4.56
C SER A 35 10.10 5.66 -4.78
N LEU A 36 9.58 6.89 -4.78
CA LEU A 36 10.34 8.11 -5.10
C LEU A 36 10.94 8.82 -3.87
N CYS A 37 10.45 8.52 -2.67
CA CYS A 37 10.86 9.21 -1.45
C CYS A 37 12.29 8.81 -1.04
N LYS A 38 13.22 9.77 -1.09
CA LYS A 38 14.62 9.57 -0.67
C LYS A 38 14.78 9.50 0.85
N VAL A 39 13.94 10.21 1.60
CA VAL A 39 13.97 10.22 3.08
C VAL A 39 13.60 8.85 3.65
N ARG A 40 12.69 8.11 2.98
CA ARG A 40 12.17 6.80 3.38
C ARG A 40 11.58 6.81 4.80
N ALA A 41 11.08 5.66 5.25
CA ALA A 41 10.57 5.54 6.61
C ALA A 41 11.70 5.69 7.66
N SER A 42 12.87 5.14 7.36
CA SER A 42 14.05 5.16 8.24
C SER A 42 14.58 6.57 8.50
N GLY A 43 14.53 7.46 7.50
CA GLY A 43 14.90 8.88 7.67
C GLY A 43 13.77 9.76 8.20
N GLY A 44 12.65 9.18 8.65
CA GLY A 44 11.60 9.92 9.36
C GLY A 44 10.40 10.35 8.51
N CYS A 45 10.28 9.95 7.24
CA CYS A 45 9.12 10.34 6.43
C CYS A 45 7.81 9.72 6.96
N GLN A 46 6.87 10.59 7.36
CA GLN A 46 5.60 10.17 7.97
C GLN A 46 4.70 9.40 7.00
N LEU A 47 4.68 9.78 5.72
CA LEU A 47 3.90 9.06 4.70
C LEU A 47 4.46 7.66 4.46
N CYS A 48 5.80 7.51 4.38
CA CYS A 48 6.44 6.20 4.29
C CYS A 48 6.17 5.36 5.55
N LYS A 49 6.24 5.93 6.75
CA LYS A 49 5.93 5.21 8.01
C LYS A 49 4.49 4.70 8.02
N LYS A 50 3.53 5.54 7.64
CA LYS A 50 2.10 5.15 7.56
C LYS A 50 1.87 4.03 6.54
N MET A 51 2.46 4.14 5.34
CA MET A 51 2.38 3.10 4.32
C MET A 51 2.98 1.78 4.84
N TRP A 52 4.17 1.84 5.42
CA TRP A 52 4.85 0.67 5.99
C TRP A 52 4.03 -0.02 7.08
N HIS A 53 3.43 0.75 7.98
CA HIS A 53 2.56 0.21 9.02
C HIS A 53 1.40 -0.58 8.43
N ILE A 54 0.76 -0.04 7.39
CA ILE A 54 -0.36 -0.70 6.70
C ILE A 54 0.11 -1.99 6.01
N LEU A 55 1.26 -1.98 5.35
CA LEU A 55 1.83 -3.17 4.70
C LEU A 55 2.20 -4.26 5.71
N GLN A 56 2.76 -3.89 6.86
CA GLN A 56 3.08 -4.83 7.94
C GLN A 56 1.83 -5.50 8.52
N LEU A 57 0.74 -4.75 8.69
CA LEU A 57 -0.54 -5.33 9.11
C LEU A 57 -1.07 -6.32 8.08
N HIS A 58 -0.87 -6.05 6.79
CA HIS A 58 -1.23 -6.98 5.72
C HIS A 58 -0.37 -8.24 5.75
N ALA A 59 0.96 -8.12 5.71
CA ALA A 59 1.88 -9.26 5.70
C ALA A 59 1.63 -10.23 6.86
N ARG A 60 1.35 -9.72 8.07
CA ARG A 60 1.02 -10.54 9.25
C ARG A 60 -0.28 -11.33 9.14
N ALA A 61 -1.25 -10.82 8.37
CA ALA A 61 -2.56 -11.44 8.19
C ALA A 61 -2.68 -12.21 6.87
N CYS A 62 -1.76 -12.00 5.93
CA CYS A 62 -1.77 -12.60 4.61
C CYS A 62 -1.29 -14.04 4.68
N LYS A 63 -2.01 -14.95 4.01
CA LYS A 63 -1.66 -16.37 3.89
C LYS A 63 -1.38 -16.78 2.44
N GLU A 64 -1.44 -15.82 1.52
CA GLU A 64 -1.22 -16.04 0.10
C GLU A 64 0.28 -16.11 -0.17
N SER A 65 0.74 -17.20 -0.79
CA SER A 65 2.17 -17.38 -1.12
C SER A 65 2.64 -16.46 -2.25
N GLU A 66 1.74 -16.09 -3.17
CA GLU A 66 2.03 -15.21 -4.31
C GLU A 66 1.25 -13.88 -4.21
N CYS A 67 1.39 -13.21 -3.07
CA CYS A 67 0.73 -11.93 -2.87
C CYS A 67 1.34 -10.83 -3.74
N ASN A 68 0.50 -10.12 -4.49
CA ASN A 68 0.92 -9.03 -5.39
C ASN A 68 1.13 -7.68 -4.65
N VAL A 69 0.85 -7.63 -3.34
CA VAL A 69 1.04 -6.42 -2.54
C VAL A 69 2.54 -6.22 -2.29
N PRO A 70 3.12 -5.04 -2.60
CA PRO A 70 4.54 -4.82 -2.39
C PRO A 70 4.94 -4.99 -0.93
N ARG A 71 5.99 -5.79 -0.67
CA ARG A 71 6.50 -6.09 0.69
C ARG A 71 5.49 -6.84 1.59
N CYS A 72 4.54 -7.56 0.98
CA CYS A 72 3.83 -8.64 1.66
C CYS A 72 4.78 -9.82 1.87
#